data_AF-A0A396NVC2-F1
#
_entry.id   AF-A0A396NVC2-F1
#
_cell.length_a   1.000
_cell.length_b   1.000
_cell.length_c   1.000
_cell.angle_alpha   90.00
_cell.angle_beta   90.00
_cell.angle_gamma   90.00
#
_symmetry.space_group_name_H-M   'P 1'
#
loop_
_entity.id
_entity.type
_entity.pdbx_description
1 polymer ?
#
loop_
_entity_poly.entity_id
_entity_poly.type
_entity_poly.pdbx_seq_one_letter_code
_entity_poly.pdbx_strand_id
1 'polypeptide(L)'
;MVDGAFYCMKKCKTDGIDVTNSITDVELPYFFSEKYKHKIPLELTDKEYKRYFLKWLKLQSSLGIINQVALFANCLNGLTADVRISMLAECFEAFGKRLEKEKKIIVKSENNTTRTVQCENCKEKFELSIRGKKSFACYMTALIETYGKTIFSREYRRRKTLIQKIVKTRNKVFHVNAKQNGVLDGAQCGFYAIKLEWMFRYIIWLEMGFPKDKLDVVIKKEIKKFESQFPNLIY
;
A
#
# COMPACT_ATOMS: atom_id res chain seq x y z
N MET A 1 -2.05 15.71 13.53
CA MET A 1 -1.91 15.32 12.10
C MET A 1 -2.61 13.97 11.89
N VAL A 2 -3.63 13.90 11.03
CA VAL A 2 -4.42 12.68 10.77
C VAL A 2 -3.75 11.89 9.65
N ASP A 3 -2.83 11.00 9.99
CA ASP A 3 -2.04 10.26 8.99
C ASP A 3 -2.38 8.76 9.00
N GLY A 4 -3.47 8.38 9.67
CA GLY A 4 -3.90 7.00 9.91
C GLY A 4 -3.07 6.26 10.95
N ALA A 5 -1.95 6.83 11.39
CA ALA A 5 -1.07 6.24 12.36
C ALA A 5 -1.24 6.96 13.69
N PHE A 6 -2.09 6.41 14.55
CA PHE A 6 -2.32 6.94 15.88
C PHE A 6 -1.00 7.01 16.69
N TYR A 7 -0.90 8.05 17.49
CA TYR A 7 0.20 8.28 18.42
C TYR A 7 0.01 7.36 19.62
N CYS A 8 1.11 6.89 20.20
CA CYS A 8 1.05 6.22 21.49
C CYS A 8 0.36 7.15 22.48
N MET A 9 -0.68 6.64 23.14
CA MET A 9 -1.34 7.41 24.17
C MET A 9 -0.39 7.60 25.35
N LYS A 10 0.02 8.85 25.59
CA LYS A 10 0.93 9.17 26.69
C LYS A 10 0.21 9.27 28.03
N LYS A 11 -1.06 9.70 28.00
CA LYS A 11 -1.90 9.86 29.20
C LYS A 11 -3.38 9.91 28.83
N CYS A 12 -4.20 9.19 29.57
CA CYS A 12 -5.65 9.26 29.52
C CYS A 12 -6.22 9.48 30.92
N LYS A 13 -7.11 10.46 31.06
CA LYS A 13 -7.88 10.64 32.28
C LYS A 13 -9.37 10.61 31.99
N THR A 14 -10.10 9.80 32.75
CA THR A 14 -11.57 9.77 32.77
C THR A 14 -12.01 10.13 34.18
N ASP A 15 -12.81 11.18 34.31
CA ASP A 15 -13.32 11.68 35.60
C ASP A 15 -12.21 11.92 36.65
N GLY A 16 -11.06 12.41 36.19
CA GLY A 16 -9.89 12.68 37.03
C GLY A 16 -9.01 11.46 37.34
N ILE A 17 -9.47 10.24 37.04
CA ILE A 17 -8.73 8.99 37.23
C ILE A 17 -7.83 8.74 36.03
N ASP A 18 -6.56 8.46 36.28
CA ASP A 18 -5.61 8.07 35.24
C ASP A 18 -5.89 6.61 34.82
N VAL A 19 -6.38 6.43 33.60
CA VAL A 19 -6.75 5.12 33.03
C VAL A 19 -5.77 4.69 31.94
N THR A 20 -4.59 5.33 31.87
CA THR A 20 -3.62 5.11 30.78
C THR A 20 -3.24 3.65 30.64
N ASN A 21 -2.83 2.97 31.73
CA ASN A 21 -2.35 1.59 31.67
C ASN A 21 -3.40 0.61 31.14
N SER A 22 -4.65 0.73 31.61
CA SER A 22 -5.75 -0.12 31.16
C SER A 22 -6.04 0.01 29.67
N ILE A 23 -5.77 1.19 29.08
CA ILE A 23 -5.93 1.37 27.65
C ILE A 23 -4.68 0.88 26.89
N THR A 24 -3.48 1.13 27.42
CA THR A 24 -2.22 0.63 26.84
C THR A 24 -2.24 -0.89 26.64
N ASP A 25 -2.83 -1.65 27.56
CA ASP A 25 -2.91 -3.12 27.50
C ASP A 25 -3.77 -3.64 26.32
N VAL A 26 -4.67 -2.80 25.79
CA VAL A 26 -5.53 -3.13 24.63
C VAL A 26 -5.13 -2.38 23.37
N GLU A 27 -4.13 -1.50 23.44
CA GLU A 27 -3.63 -0.77 22.27
C GLU A 27 -2.86 -1.69 21.32
N LEU A 28 -3.09 -1.53 20.02
CA LEU A 28 -2.44 -2.37 19.03
C LEU A 28 -0.96 -1.96 18.86
N PRO A 29 -0.04 -2.90 18.57
CA PRO A 29 1.40 -2.62 18.51
C PRO A 29 1.83 -1.51 17.54
N TYR A 30 1.04 -1.24 16.48
CA TYR A 30 1.35 -0.19 15.51
C TYR A 30 1.20 1.24 16.06
N PHE A 31 0.60 1.43 17.24
CA PHE A 31 0.50 2.74 17.91
C PHE A 31 1.86 3.18 18.51
N PHE A 32 2.75 2.24 18.83
CA PHE A 32 4.04 2.50 19.48
C PHE A 32 5.19 2.86 18.52
N SER A 33 4.89 2.98 17.23
CA SER A 33 5.89 3.18 16.17
C SER A 33 6.10 4.64 15.80
N GLU A 34 6.74 5.43 16.66
CA GLU A 34 7.03 6.82 16.29
C GLU A 34 8.25 6.96 15.36
N LYS A 35 9.14 5.96 15.34
CA LYS A 35 10.51 6.13 14.81
C LYS A 35 10.65 6.08 13.28
N TYR A 36 9.62 5.60 12.55
CA TYR A 36 9.71 5.38 11.09
C TYR A 36 8.47 5.80 10.28
N LYS A 37 7.62 6.70 10.80
CA LYS A 37 6.41 7.13 10.07
C LYS A 37 6.76 8.08 8.91
N HIS A 38 6.60 7.63 7.67
CA HIS A 38 6.74 8.46 6.47
C HIS A 38 5.45 9.25 6.24
N LYS A 39 5.34 10.42 6.88
CA LYS A 39 4.14 11.25 6.85
C LYS A 39 4.06 12.11 5.59
N ILE A 40 2.85 12.52 5.22
CA ILE A 40 2.62 13.61 4.26
C ILE A 40 2.41 14.88 5.11
N PRO A 41 3.33 15.85 5.08
CA PRO A 41 3.28 17.01 5.98
C PRO A 41 2.24 18.03 5.49
N LEU A 42 0.97 17.80 5.85
CA LEU A 42 -0.12 18.73 5.59
C LEU A 42 -0.29 19.71 6.75
N GLU A 43 -0.31 21.00 6.43
CA GLU A 43 -0.70 22.07 7.35
C GLU A 43 -2.23 22.21 7.32
N LEU A 44 -2.86 22.00 8.48
CA LEU A 44 -4.32 22.05 8.64
C LEU A 44 -4.65 23.04 9.74
N THR A 45 -5.66 23.87 9.51
CA THR A 45 -6.30 24.62 10.60
C THR A 45 -7.03 23.67 11.54
N ASP A 46 -7.31 24.10 12.78
CA ASP A 46 -8.07 23.28 13.74
C ASP A 46 -9.44 22.83 13.20
N LYS A 47 -10.10 23.70 12.44
CA LYS A 47 -11.38 23.39 11.79
C LYS A 47 -11.23 22.30 10.73
N GLU A 48 -10.21 22.40 9.89
CA GLU A 48 -9.91 21.36 8.89
C GLU A 48 -9.50 20.05 9.56
N TYR A 49 -8.65 20.12 10.59
CA TYR A 49 -8.23 18.96 11.37
C TYR A 49 -9.43 18.20 11.93
N LYS A 50 -10.34 18.89 12.64
CA LYS A 50 -11.57 18.28 13.19
C LYS A 50 -12.42 17.66 12.07
N ARG A 51 -12.59 18.36 10.95
CA ARG A 51 -13.35 17.86 9.79
C ARG A 51 -12.77 16.56 9.23
N TYR A 52 -11.46 16.54 8.95
CA TYR A 52 -10.80 15.37 8.37
C TYR A 52 -10.67 14.22 9.37
N PHE A 53 -10.53 14.51 10.66
CA PHE A 53 -10.55 13.51 11.71
C PHE A 53 -11.89 12.75 11.75
N LEU A 54 -13.03 13.45 11.69
CA LEU A 54 -14.34 12.80 11.64
C LEU A 54 -14.53 11.95 10.36
N LYS A 55 -14.00 12.41 9.23
CA LYS A 55 -14.01 11.63 7.99
C LYS A 55 -13.12 10.39 8.08
N TRP A 56 -11.95 10.52 8.70
CA TRP A 56 -11.05 9.40 8.96
C TRP A 56 -11.72 8.32 9.81
N LEU A 57 -12.41 8.68 10.90
CA LEU A 57 -13.10 7.71 11.75
C LEU A 57 -14.11 6.86 10.97
N LYS A 58 -14.85 7.47 10.03
CA LYS A 58 -15.76 6.76 9.14
C LYS A 58 -15.01 5.88 8.15
N LEU A 59 -13.95 6.41 7.54
CA LEU A 59 -13.16 5.70 6.53
C LEU A 59 -12.43 4.48 7.12
N GLN A 60 -11.76 4.61 8.27
CA GLN A 60 -11.02 3.50 8.88
C GLN A 60 -11.92 2.31 9.18
N SER A 61 -13.17 2.55 9.63
CA SER A 61 -14.14 1.50 9.91
C SER A 61 -14.48 0.72 8.64
N SER A 62 -14.67 1.43 7.52
CA SER A 62 -14.92 0.80 6.22
C SER A 62 -13.71 0.08 5.61
N LEU A 63 -12.48 0.47 5.98
CA LEU A 63 -11.26 -0.17 5.48
C LEU A 63 -10.99 -1.50 6.19
N GLY A 64 -11.44 -1.66 7.44
CA GLY A 64 -11.27 -2.87 8.22
C GLY A 64 -9.83 -3.37 8.23
N ILE A 65 -9.64 -4.65 7.89
CA ILE A 65 -8.33 -5.31 7.88
C ILE A 65 -7.31 -4.67 6.93
N ILE A 66 -7.77 -4.00 5.84
CA ILE A 66 -6.85 -3.32 4.89
C ILE A 66 -6.03 -2.27 5.63
N ASN A 67 -6.69 -1.45 6.46
CA ASN A 67 -6.01 -0.42 7.22
C ASN A 67 -5.10 -1.02 8.29
N GLN A 68 -5.58 -2.03 9.03
CA GLN A 68 -4.79 -2.68 10.06
C GLN A 68 -3.49 -3.26 9.50
N VAL A 69 -3.56 -4.04 8.41
CA VAL A 69 -2.38 -4.65 7.79
C VAL A 69 -1.44 -3.59 7.23
N ALA A 70 -1.96 -2.53 6.60
CA ALA A 70 -1.15 -1.41 6.12
C ALA A 70 -0.42 -0.69 7.27
N LEU A 71 -1.06 -0.51 8.42
CA LEU A 71 -0.45 0.07 9.60
C LEU A 71 0.59 -0.87 10.22
N PHE A 72 0.27 -2.16 10.38
CA PHE A 72 1.22 -3.16 10.89
C PHE A 72 2.48 -3.24 10.03
N ALA A 73 2.34 -3.33 8.71
CA ALA A 73 3.48 -3.42 7.81
C ALA A 73 4.40 -2.19 7.91
N ASN A 74 3.83 -1.00 8.17
CA ASN A 74 4.61 0.25 8.23
C ASN A 74 5.15 0.58 9.62
N CYS A 75 4.43 0.17 10.67
CA CYS A 75 4.68 0.62 12.03
C CYS A 75 5.34 -0.47 12.89
N LEU A 76 5.17 -1.75 12.60
CA LEU A 76 5.74 -2.78 13.47
C LEU A 76 7.28 -2.80 13.37
N ASN A 77 7.96 -2.54 14.50
CA ASN A 77 9.40 -2.70 14.59
C ASN A 77 9.78 -4.17 14.43
N GLY A 78 10.86 -4.44 13.69
CA GLY A 78 11.42 -5.80 13.54
C GLY A 78 10.96 -6.56 12.29
N LEU A 79 10.02 -6.03 11.50
CA LEU A 79 9.74 -6.59 10.18
C LEU A 79 10.88 -6.29 9.21
N THR A 80 11.37 -7.32 8.53
CA THR A 80 12.34 -7.16 7.44
C THR A 80 11.69 -6.45 6.24
N ALA A 81 12.49 -5.75 5.46
CA ALA A 81 11.98 -4.89 4.38
C ALA A 81 11.18 -5.65 3.30
N ASP A 82 11.58 -6.89 3.01
CA ASP A 82 10.91 -7.81 2.08
C ASP A 82 9.55 -8.30 2.61
N VAL A 83 9.45 -8.62 3.90
CA VAL A 83 8.17 -8.94 4.56
C VAL A 83 7.25 -7.71 4.54
N ARG A 84 7.78 -6.54 4.90
CA ARG A 84 7.03 -5.28 4.89
C ARG A 84 6.44 -4.97 3.52
N ILE A 85 7.25 -4.97 2.45
CA ILE A 85 6.74 -4.67 1.11
C ILE A 85 5.75 -5.74 0.62
N SER A 86 5.93 -7.00 1.01
CA SER A 86 5.02 -8.10 0.63
C SER A 86 3.65 -7.96 1.31
N MET A 87 3.62 -7.60 2.59
CA MET A 87 2.37 -7.30 3.31
C MET A 87 1.66 -6.08 2.73
N LEU A 88 2.40 -4.99 2.45
CA LEU A 88 1.84 -3.80 1.82
C LEU A 88 1.27 -4.12 0.43
N ALA A 89 2.03 -4.85 -0.38
CA ALA A 89 1.58 -5.30 -1.69
C ALA A 89 0.24 -6.04 -1.57
N GLU A 90 0.11 -7.00 -0.64
CA GLU A 90 -1.17 -7.71 -0.43
C GLU A 90 -2.35 -6.78 -0.15
N CYS A 91 -2.15 -5.74 0.68
CA CYS A 91 -3.17 -4.73 0.96
C CYS A 91 -3.67 -4.04 -0.31
N PHE A 92 -2.78 -3.78 -1.28
CA PHE A 92 -3.14 -3.04 -2.49
C PHE A 92 -4.09 -3.82 -3.41
N GLU A 93 -4.08 -5.15 -3.40
CA GLU A 93 -5.08 -5.92 -4.14
C GLU A 93 -6.47 -5.77 -3.52
N ALA A 94 -6.58 -5.96 -2.21
CA ALA A 94 -7.85 -5.79 -1.49
C ALA A 94 -8.36 -4.35 -1.62
N PHE A 95 -7.46 -3.37 -1.52
CA PHE A 95 -7.80 -1.96 -1.66
C PHE A 95 -8.23 -1.63 -3.09
N GLY A 96 -7.53 -2.13 -4.10
CA GLY A 96 -7.89 -1.99 -5.50
C GLY A 96 -9.27 -2.58 -5.82
N LYS A 97 -9.58 -3.79 -5.33
CA LYS A 97 -10.91 -4.40 -5.46
C LYS A 97 -12.02 -3.52 -4.90
N ARG A 98 -11.79 -2.93 -3.72
CA ARG A 98 -12.73 -1.99 -3.09
C ARG A 98 -12.94 -0.76 -3.97
N LEU A 99 -11.86 -0.10 -4.39
CA LEU A 99 -11.94 1.12 -5.21
C LEU A 99 -12.58 0.85 -6.57
N GLU A 100 -12.36 -0.33 -7.16
CA GLU A 100 -13.03 -0.73 -8.39
C GLU A 100 -14.55 -0.91 -8.17
N LYS A 101 -14.96 -1.56 -7.07
CA LYS A 101 -16.39 -1.69 -6.71
C LYS A 101 -17.06 -0.33 -6.54
N GLU A 102 -16.33 0.65 -6.01
CA GLU A 102 -16.74 2.04 -5.87
C GLU A 102 -16.61 2.87 -7.18
N LYS A 103 -16.19 2.24 -8.29
CA LYS A 103 -15.98 2.85 -9.62
C LYS A 103 -14.95 3.98 -9.63
N LYS A 104 -14.01 3.99 -8.69
CA LYS A 104 -12.94 4.99 -8.57
C LYS A 104 -11.70 4.67 -9.40
N ILE A 105 -11.53 3.40 -9.76
CA ILE A 105 -10.50 2.93 -10.69
C ILE A 105 -11.11 1.98 -11.71
N ILE A 106 -10.42 1.80 -12.83
CA ILE A 106 -10.77 0.81 -13.86
C ILE A 106 -9.62 -0.19 -13.94
N VAL A 107 -9.91 -1.49 -13.72
CA VAL A 107 -8.90 -2.54 -13.77
C VAL A 107 -9.10 -3.38 -15.03
N LYS A 108 -8.10 -3.36 -15.91
CA LYS A 108 -8.04 -4.21 -17.10
C LYS A 108 -7.58 -5.62 -16.71
N SER A 109 -8.33 -6.64 -17.12
CA SER A 109 -7.92 -8.03 -16.95
C SER A 109 -6.69 -8.34 -17.81
N GLU A 110 -6.01 -9.43 -17.46
CA GLU A 110 -4.99 -10.02 -18.35
C GLU A 110 -5.62 -10.44 -19.68
N ASN A 111 -4.78 -10.58 -20.71
CA ASN A 111 -5.23 -11.13 -21.98
C ASN A 111 -5.61 -12.60 -21.81
N ASN A 112 -6.54 -13.07 -22.64
CA ASN A 112 -6.81 -14.50 -22.74
C ASN A 112 -5.56 -15.22 -23.21
N THR A 113 -5.35 -16.43 -22.71
CA THR A 113 -4.27 -17.31 -23.12
C THR A 113 -4.84 -18.64 -23.58
N THR A 114 -4.05 -19.44 -24.27
CA THR A 114 -4.42 -20.80 -24.65
C THR A 114 -3.53 -21.81 -23.92
N ARG A 115 -4.10 -22.95 -23.54
CA ARG A 115 -3.35 -24.09 -23.04
C ARG A 115 -3.62 -25.28 -23.95
N THR A 116 -2.57 -25.81 -24.55
CA THR A 116 -2.65 -27.07 -25.28
C THR A 116 -2.82 -28.20 -24.27
N VAL A 117 -3.88 -29.00 -24.44
CA VAL A 117 -4.15 -30.19 -23.65
C VAL A 117 -4.20 -31.39 -24.59
N GLN A 118 -3.66 -32.51 -24.15
CA GLN A 118 -3.77 -33.76 -24.87
C GLN A 118 -4.91 -34.59 -24.27
N CYS A 119 -5.81 -35.08 -25.11
CA CYS A 119 -6.86 -36.01 -24.70
C CYS A 119 -6.22 -37.33 -24.25
N GLU A 120 -6.52 -37.79 -23.04
CA GLU A 120 -5.95 -39.05 -22.53
C GLU A 120 -6.40 -40.27 -23.34
N ASN A 121 -7.61 -40.20 -23.92
CA ASN A 121 -8.24 -41.30 -24.66
C ASN A 121 -7.79 -41.36 -26.12
N CYS A 122 -7.92 -40.26 -26.89
CA CYS A 122 -7.57 -40.25 -28.32
C CYS A 122 -6.18 -39.71 -28.64
N LYS A 123 -5.41 -39.24 -27.65
CA LYS A 123 -4.06 -38.64 -27.80
C LYS A 123 -3.99 -37.39 -28.69
N GLU A 124 -5.11 -36.88 -29.18
CA GLU A 124 -5.16 -35.62 -29.93
C GLU A 124 -4.92 -34.42 -29.02
N LYS A 125 -4.27 -33.40 -29.59
CA LYS A 125 -4.01 -32.12 -28.92
C LYS A 125 -5.07 -31.11 -29.34
N PHE A 126 -5.66 -30.43 -28.36
CA PHE A 126 -6.60 -29.34 -28.59
C PHE A 126 -6.25 -28.15 -27.71
N GLU A 127 -6.65 -26.95 -28.15
CA GLU A 127 -6.42 -25.71 -27.43
C GLU A 127 -7.61 -25.35 -26.55
N LEU A 128 -7.36 -25.18 -25.25
CA LEU A 128 -8.32 -24.61 -24.33
C LEU A 128 -8.06 -23.12 -24.16
N SER A 129 -9.09 -22.31 -24.44
CA SER A 129 -9.07 -20.88 -24.15
C SER A 129 -9.22 -20.66 -22.64
N ILE A 130 -8.24 -19.97 -22.05
CA ILE A 130 -8.24 -19.55 -20.65
C ILE A 130 -8.54 -18.07 -20.61
N ARG A 131 -9.68 -17.72 -20.02
CA ARG A 131 -10.07 -16.31 -19.86
C ARG A 131 -9.09 -15.61 -18.91
N GLY A 132 -8.59 -14.45 -19.34
CA GLY A 132 -7.74 -13.62 -18.52
C GLY A 132 -8.48 -13.11 -17.27
N LYS A 133 -7.82 -13.21 -16.12
CA LYS A 133 -8.36 -12.73 -14.83
C LYS A 133 -7.73 -11.39 -14.45
N LYS A 134 -8.36 -10.68 -13.51
CA LYS A 134 -7.74 -9.52 -12.86
C LYS A 134 -6.80 -10.03 -11.78
N SER A 135 -5.50 -9.97 -12.04
CA SER A 135 -4.47 -10.39 -11.09
C SER A 135 -4.04 -9.24 -10.17
N PHE A 136 -3.24 -9.56 -9.15
CA PHE A 136 -2.51 -8.58 -8.33
C PHE A 136 -1.84 -7.48 -9.18
N ALA A 137 -1.14 -7.88 -10.24
CA ALA A 137 -0.43 -6.95 -11.13
C ALA A 137 -1.39 -5.98 -11.85
N CYS A 138 -2.59 -6.43 -12.22
CA CYS A 138 -3.62 -5.58 -12.81
C CYS A 138 -4.05 -4.48 -11.84
N TYR A 139 -4.35 -4.83 -10.58
CA TYR A 139 -4.75 -3.86 -9.55
C TYR A 139 -3.63 -2.86 -9.25
N MET A 140 -2.40 -3.33 -9.06
CA MET A 140 -1.25 -2.44 -8.85
C MET A 140 -1.04 -1.49 -10.02
N THR A 141 -1.22 -1.96 -11.25
CA THR A 141 -1.12 -1.12 -12.44
C THR A 141 -2.17 -0.01 -12.42
N ALA A 142 -3.44 -0.36 -12.17
CA ALA A 142 -4.54 0.62 -12.13
C ALA A 142 -4.34 1.66 -11.02
N LEU A 143 -3.87 1.24 -9.84
CA LEU A 143 -3.60 2.13 -8.71
C LEU A 143 -2.44 3.09 -9.00
N ILE A 144 -1.34 2.60 -9.59
CA ILE A 144 -0.22 3.45 -9.99
C ILE A 144 -0.61 4.44 -11.09
N GLU A 145 -1.41 4.01 -12.06
CA GLU A 145 -1.89 4.86 -13.15
C GLU A 145 -2.87 5.94 -12.66
N THR A 146 -3.72 5.62 -11.68
CA THR A 146 -4.72 6.56 -11.15
C THR A 146 -4.14 7.50 -10.09
N TYR A 147 -3.33 6.98 -9.17
CA TYR A 147 -2.88 7.71 -7.97
C TYR A 147 -1.36 7.79 -7.84
N GLY A 148 -0.62 6.84 -8.41
CA GLY A 148 0.82 6.70 -8.19
C GLY A 148 1.72 7.54 -9.11
N LYS A 149 1.18 8.24 -10.13
CA LYS A 149 2.01 8.92 -11.14
C LYS A 149 3.04 9.90 -10.56
N THR A 150 2.67 10.65 -9.53
CA THR A 150 3.59 11.58 -8.85
C THR A 150 4.64 10.84 -8.01
N ILE A 151 4.22 9.77 -7.33
CA ILE A 151 5.04 8.99 -6.38
C ILE A 151 6.07 8.12 -7.10
N PHE A 152 5.68 7.55 -8.23
CA PHE A 152 6.53 6.69 -9.08
C PHE A 152 6.98 7.42 -10.33
N SER A 153 7.19 8.74 -10.25
CA SER A 153 7.41 9.56 -11.45
C SER A 153 8.63 9.14 -12.27
N ARG A 154 9.70 8.68 -11.60
CA ARG A 154 10.92 8.20 -12.25
C ARG A 154 10.77 6.78 -12.80
N GLU A 155 10.03 5.92 -12.11
CA GLU A 155 9.77 4.54 -12.52
C GLU A 155 8.58 4.41 -13.48
N TYR A 156 7.81 5.49 -13.71
CA TYR A 156 6.48 5.40 -14.35
C TYR A 156 6.52 4.76 -15.75
N ARG A 157 7.56 5.07 -16.53
CA ARG A 157 7.77 4.45 -17.85
C ARG A 157 8.07 2.95 -17.76
N ARG A 158 8.74 2.53 -16.68
CA ARG A 158 9.13 1.14 -16.39
C ARG A 158 8.22 0.47 -15.34
N ARG A 159 7.06 1.06 -15.04
CA ARG A 159 6.17 0.62 -13.95
C ARG A 159 5.79 -0.85 -14.03
N LYS A 160 5.59 -1.38 -15.25
CA LYS A 160 5.27 -2.80 -15.46
C LYS A 160 6.36 -3.70 -14.90
N THR A 161 7.62 -3.36 -15.13
CA THR A 161 8.77 -4.13 -14.64
C THR A 161 8.94 -3.98 -13.14
N LEU A 162 8.75 -2.78 -12.59
CA LEU A 162 8.73 -2.56 -11.14
C LEU A 162 7.64 -3.41 -10.47
N ILE A 163 6.41 -3.38 -11.00
CA ILE A 163 5.29 -4.19 -10.51
C ILE A 163 5.63 -5.68 -10.56
N GLN A 164 6.20 -6.17 -11.66
CA GLN A 164 6.64 -7.58 -11.77
C GLN A 164 7.65 -7.96 -10.68
N LYS A 165 8.61 -7.07 -10.36
CA LYS A 165 9.56 -7.30 -9.26
C LYS A 165 8.86 -7.33 -7.91
N ILE A 166 7.90 -6.44 -7.66
CA ILE A 166 7.09 -6.46 -6.43
C ILE A 166 6.29 -7.77 -6.33
N VAL A 167 5.63 -8.21 -7.41
CA VAL A 167 4.90 -9.49 -7.47
C VAL A 167 5.81 -10.65 -7.10
N LYS A 168 6.99 -10.72 -7.72
CA LYS A 168 7.96 -11.80 -7.47
C LYS A 168 8.49 -11.76 -6.05
N THR A 169 8.72 -10.57 -5.49
CA THR A 169 9.15 -10.39 -4.09
C THR A 169 8.07 -10.91 -3.13
N ARG A 170 6.82 -10.52 -3.35
CA ARG A 170 5.66 -11.00 -2.57
C ARG A 170 5.52 -12.53 -2.65
N ASN A 171 5.65 -13.10 -3.84
CA ASN A 171 5.60 -14.55 -4.02
C ASN A 171 6.79 -15.27 -3.35
N LYS A 172 7.99 -14.68 -3.39
CA LYS A 172 9.17 -15.20 -2.68
C LYS A 172 8.90 -15.32 -1.18
N VAL A 173 8.35 -14.28 -0.57
CA VAL A 173 8.05 -14.24 0.87
C VAL A 173 6.91 -15.19 1.23
N PHE A 174 5.74 -15.08 0.59
CA PHE A 174 4.57 -15.86 0.98
C PHE A 174 4.64 -17.35 0.64
N HIS A 175 5.45 -17.74 -0.34
CA HIS A 175 5.71 -19.16 -0.64
C HIS A 175 7.03 -19.67 -0.04
N VAL A 176 7.74 -18.83 0.72
CA VAL A 176 9.07 -19.17 1.30
C VAL A 176 10.02 -19.75 0.23
N ASN A 177 10.01 -19.14 -0.96
CA ASN A 177 10.75 -19.65 -2.11
C ASN A 177 12.10 -18.94 -2.26
N ALA A 178 13.13 -19.44 -1.56
CA ALA A 178 14.47 -18.85 -1.58
C ALA A 178 15.09 -18.73 -2.99
N LYS A 179 14.69 -19.59 -3.94
CA LYS A 179 15.23 -19.64 -5.32
C LYS A 179 14.55 -18.65 -6.28
N GLN A 180 13.58 -17.87 -5.81
CA GLN A 180 12.88 -16.90 -6.65
C GLN A 180 13.81 -15.77 -7.12
N ASN A 181 14.04 -15.70 -8.43
CA ASN A 181 14.87 -14.69 -9.07
C ASN A 181 14.05 -13.50 -9.60
N GLY A 182 14.75 -12.39 -9.90
CA GLY A 182 14.15 -11.16 -10.43
C GLY A 182 13.26 -10.44 -9.43
N VAL A 183 13.62 -10.53 -8.14
CA VAL A 183 12.97 -9.84 -7.02
C VAL A 183 13.62 -8.46 -6.80
N LEU A 184 13.07 -7.69 -5.87
CA LEU A 184 13.76 -6.54 -5.29
C LEU A 184 14.82 -7.03 -4.31
N ASP A 185 15.96 -6.35 -4.24
CA ASP A 185 16.92 -6.56 -3.15
C ASP A 185 16.43 -5.92 -1.84
N GLY A 186 17.14 -6.13 -0.73
CA GLY A 186 16.71 -5.64 0.59
C GLY A 186 16.56 -4.12 0.67
N ALA A 187 17.45 -3.37 0.02
CA ALA A 187 17.40 -1.91 0.02
C ALA A 187 16.25 -1.39 -0.85
N GLN A 188 16.06 -1.99 -2.04
CA GLN A 188 14.92 -1.74 -2.91
C GLN A 188 13.60 -2.09 -2.23
N CYS A 189 13.51 -3.20 -1.48
CA CYS A 189 12.32 -3.54 -0.70
C CYS A 189 11.95 -2.41 0.27
N GLY A 190 12.93 -1.87 1.01
CA GLY A 190 12.71 -0.76 1.93
C GLY A 190 12.27 0.52 1.19
N PHE A 191 12.97 0.86 0.11
CA PHE A 191 12.67 2.04 -0.70
C PHE A 191 11.25 2.02 -1.28
N TYR A 192 10.85 0.90 -1.89
CA TYR A 192 9.53 0.79 -2.50
C TYR A 192 8.42 0.53 -1.47
N ALA A 193 8.71 -0.04 -0.30
CA ALA A 193 7.75 -0.08 0.80
C ALA A 193 7.31 1.33 1.21
N ILE A 194 8.25 2.27 1.31
CA ILE A 194 7.96 3.68 1.65
C ILE A 194 7.12 4.34 0.56
N LYS A 195 7.45 4.12 -0.72
CA LYS A 195 6.64 4.65 -1.83
C LYS A 195 5.22 4.07 -1.83
N LEU A 196 5.06 2.78 -1.55
CA LEU A 196 3.75 2.16 -1.41
C LEU A 196 2.99 2.72 -0.21
N GLU A 197 3.63 2.91 0.94
CA GLU A 197 3.02 3.58 2.10
C GLU A 197 2.50 4.98 1.74
N TRP A 198 3.31 5.77 1.04
CA TRP A 198 2.89 7.09 0.58
C TRP A 198 1.73 7.04 -0.40
N MET A 199 1.69 6.07 -1.30
CA MET A 199 0.54 5.88 -2.20
C MET A 199 -0.71 5.51 -1.42
N PHE A 200 -0.60 4.64 -0.42
CA PHE A 200 -1.72 4.31 0.47
C PHE A 200 -2.25 5.59 1.16
N ARG A 201 -1.38 6.32 1.86
CA ARG A 201 -1.74 7.57 2.56
C ARG A 201 -2.32 8.62 1.62
N TYR A 202 -1.76 8.74 0.41
CA TYR A 202 -2.27 9.65 -0.62
C TYR A 202 -3.71 9.32 -1.00
N ILE A 203 -4.01 8.04 -1.26
CA ILE A 203 -5.38 7.60 -1.57
C ILE A 203 -6.30 7.87 -0.38
N ILE A 204 -5.88 7.58 0.86
CA ILE A 204 -6.67 7.86 2.06
C ILE A 204 -7.06 9.34 2.18
N TRP A 205 -6.14 10.26 1.89
CA TRP A 205 -6.44 11.69 1.88
C TRP A 205 -7.48 12.08 0.83
N LEU A 206 -7.37 11.51 -0.38
CA LEU A 206 -8.35 11.73 -1.45
C LEU A 206 -9.73 11.15 -1.08
N GLU A 207 -9.76 9.98 -0.45
CA GLU A 207 -10.99 9.34 0.03
C GLU A 207 -11.68 10.16 1.12
N MET A 208 -10.91 10.88 1.94
CA MET A 208 -11.44 11.89 2.86
C MET A 208 -11.83 13.20 2.16
N GLY A 209 -11.67 13.31 0.84
CA GLY A 209 -12.00 14.49 0.05
C GLY A 209 -11.07 15.67 0.33
N PHE A 210 -9.78 15.41 0.56
CA PHE A 210 -8.77 16.45 0.58
C PHE A 210 -8.45 16.91 -0.85
N PRO A 211 -8.25 18.22 -1.10
CA PRO A 211 -7.99 18.72 -2.45
C PRO A 211 -6.74 18.09 -3.08
N LYS A 212 -6.91 17.48 -4.24
CA LYS A 212 -5.86 16.73 -4.94
C LYS A 212 -4.69 17.61 -5.34
N ASP A 213 -4.96 18.82 -5.83
CA ASP A 213 -3.99 19.83 -6.22
C ASP A 213 -3.05 20.20 -5.06
N LYS A 214 -3.62 20.42 -3.85
CA LYS A 214 -2.82 20.69 -2.65
C LYS A 214 -1.98 19.48 -2.24
N LEU A 215 -2.56 18.29 -2.28
CA LEU A 215 -1.87 17.06 -1.93
C LEU A 215 -0.71 16.74 -2.90
N ASP A 216 -0.93 16.97 -4.19
CA ASP A 216 0.05 16.76 -5.27
C ASP A 216 1.30 17.63 -5.07
N VAL A 217 1.13 18.89 -4.65
CA VAL A 217 2.24 19.80 -4.36
C VAL A 217 3.11 19.26 -3.23
N VAL A 218 2.48 18.84 -2.13
CA VAL A 218 3.20 18.35 -0.94
C VAL A 218 3.90 17.03 -1.24
N ILE A 219 3.20 16.06 -1.82
CA ILE A 219 3.79 14.74 -2.09
C ILE A 219 4.93 14.82 -3.10
N LYS A 220 4.83 15.69 -4.11
CA LYS A 220 5.90 15.90 -5.09
C LYS A 220 7.19 16.40 -4.44
N LYS A 221 7.08 17.28 -3.44
CA LYS A 221 8.23 17.78 -2.68
C LYS A 221 8.89 16.66 -1.86
N GLU A 222 8.09 15.89 -1.13
CA GLU A 222 8.60 14.78 -0.30
C GLU A 222 9.25 13.67 -1.15
N ILE A 223 8.63 13.30 -2.28
CA ILE A 223 9.18 12.30 -3.20
C ILE A 223 10.54 12.73 -3.74
N LYS A 224 10.66 13.98 -4.21
CA LYS A 224 11.95 14.50 -4.70
C LYS A 224 13.03 14.47 -3.62
N LYS A 225 12.68 14.89 -2.39
CA LYS A 225 13.61 14.88 -1.26
C LYS A 225 14.08 13.46 -0.96
N PHE A 226 13.16 12.52 -0.86
CA PHE A 226 13.47 11.12 -0.56
C PHE A 226 14.28 10.44 -1.68
N GLU A 227 13.89 10.61 -2.94
CA GLU A 227 14.63 10.06 -4.08
C GLU A 227 16.06 10.62 -4.17
N SER A 228 16.28 11.88 -3.78
CA SER A 228 17.61 12.48 -3.78
C SER A 228 18.56 11.87 -2.75
N GLN A 229 18.01 11.27 -1.68
CA GLN A 229 18.79 10.56 -0.66
C GLN A 229 19.18 9.15 -1.09
N PHE A 230 18.41 8.56 -2.02
CA PHE A 230 18.59 7.17 -2.46
C PHE A 230 18.55 7.01 -3.99
N PRO A 231 19.37 7.77 -4.75
CA PRO A 231 19.29 7.77 -6.21
C PRO A 231 19.57 6.40 -6.83
N ASN A 232 20.39 5.58 -6.17
CA ASN A 232 20.84 4.28 -6.65
C ASN A 232 19.78 3.17 -6.50
N LEU A 233 18.69 3.43 -5.76
CA LEU A 233 17.62 2.44 -5.52
C LEU A 233 16.46 2.56 -6.53
N ILE A 234 16.53 3.56 -7.40
CA ILE A 234 15.49 3.90 -8.37
C ILE A 234 15.64 2.98 -9.60
N TYR A 235 14.51 2.40 -10.01
CA TYR A 235 14.45 1.38 -11.06
C TYR A 235 14.23 1.95 -12.47
#